data_AF-A0A352VXQ2-F1
#
_entry.id   AF-A0A352VXQ2-F1
#
_cell.length_a   1.000
_cell.length_b   1.000
_cell.length_c   1.000
_cell.angle_alpha   90.00
_cell.angle_beta   90.00
_cell.angle_gamma   90.00
#
_symmetry.space_group_name_H-M   'P 1'
#
loop_
_entity.id
_entity.type
_entity.pdbx_description
1 polymer ?
#
loop_
_entity_poly.entity_id
_entity_poly.type
_entity_poly.pdbx_seq_one_letter_code
_entity_poly.pdbx_strand_id
1 'polypeptide(L)'
;MKENWSKPVSPDKPAPDVFLHMRIAAFAAGLGEIGWSKVFLTPEFGPRVRFGAVLTETPLDPDPIYSGPKLCDRCMACVKNCTGNAISRTESVKINVAGHIVEWGKLDEHKCSLAFQGGQADVAPDGEQLKYADYDAKPHEYNPFIASPGPRYQYGRAIEGARGCIRACMMHLEEKEKLKNKFRMPFQRRKPWRMENK
;
A
#
# COMPACT_ATOMS: atom_id res chain seq x y z
N MET A 1 -14.24 -12.87 -1.08
CA MET A 1 -13.84 -14.19 -0.57
C MET A 1 -14.30 -15.23 -1.56
N LYS A 2 -13.58 -16.35 -1.71
CA LYS A 2 -14.09 -17.48 -2.49
C LYS A 2 -15.34 -18.01 -1.79
N GLU A 3 -16.42 -18.19 -2.54
CA GLU A 3 -17.66 -18.72 -2.00
C GLU A 3 -17.41 -20.12 -1.40
N ASN A 4 -17.91 -20.38 -0.19
CA ASN A 4 -17.73 -21.63 0.56
C ASN A 4 -16.27 -22.03 0.88
N TRP A 5 -15.33 -21.06 0.92
CA TRP A 5 -13.94 -21.35 1.27
C TRP A 5 -13.75 -21.82 2.72
N SER A 6 -14.57 -21.31 3.64
CA SER A 6 -14.53 -21.67 5.06
C SER A 6 -15.93 -21.59 5.68
N LYS A 7 -16.11 -22.18 6.87
CA LYS A 7 -17.35 -22.13 7.66
C LYS A 7 -17.02 -21.72 9.09
N PRO A 8 -17.88 -20.91 9.76
CA PRO A 8 -17.68 -20.57 11.15
C PRO A 8 -17.79 -21.82 12.04
N VAL A 9 -17.06 -21.82 13.17
CA VAL A 9 -17.11 -22.93 14.14
C VAL A 9 -18.46 -23.01 14.87
N SER A 10 -19.20 -21.89 14.92
CA SER A 10 -20.57 -21.80 15.44
C SER A 10 -21.33 -20.62 14.80
N PRO A 11 -22.67 -20.63 14.74
CA PRO A 11 -23.46 -19.59 14.05
C PRO A 11 -23.28 -18.16 14.58
N ASP A 12 -22.84 -18.01 15.83
CA ASP A 12 -22.59 -16.73 16.51
C ASP A 12 -21.18 -16.16 16.25
N LYS A 13 -20.29 -16.93 15.60
CA LYS A 13 -18.89 -16.54 15.40
C LYS A 13 -18.59 -16.20 13.93
N PRO A 14 -17.60 -15.32 13.68
CA PRO A 14 -17.13 -15.09 12.33
C PRO A 14 -16.49 -16.35 11.74
N ALA A 15 -16.43 -16.40 10.41
CA ALA A 15 -15.67 -17.43 9.71
C ALA A 15 -14.16 -17.34 10.04
N PRO A 16 -13.41 -18.46 10.02
CA PRO A 16 -12.01 -18.51 10.48
C PRO A 16 -11.03 -17.74 9.59
N ASP A 17 -11.46 -17.28 8.42
CA ASP A 17 -10.73 -16.46 7.45
C ASP A 17 -10.85 -14.95 7.71
N VAL A 18 -11.10 -14.56 8.97
CA VAL A 18 -10.97 -13.17 9.42
C VAL A 18 -9.51 -12.85 9.74
N PHE A 19 -8.96 -11.88 9.03
CA PHE A 19 -7.63 -11.34 9.27
C PHE A 19 -7.73 -10.00 10.01
N LEU A 20 -6.88 -9.80 11.00
CA LEU A 20 -6.77 -8.50 11.67
C LEU A 20 -6.24 -7.46 10.66
N HIS A 21 -6.99 -6.38 10.47
CA HIS A 21 -6.57 -5.32 9.56
C HIS A 21 -5.47 -4.47 10.22
N MET A 22 -4.20 -4.86 10.00
CA MET A 22 -3.02 -4.28 10.66
C MET A 22 -2.97 -2.75 10.69
N ARG A 23 -3.39 -2.06 9.61
CA ARG A 23 -3.36 -0.59 9.57
C ARG A 23 -4.43 0.06 10.47
N ILE A 24 -5.56 -0.62 10.67
CA ILE A 24 -6.60 -0.15 11.60
C ILE A 24 -6.13 -0.42 13.03
N ALA A 25 -5.55 -1.60 13.29
CA ALA A 25 -4.93 -1.91 14.58
C ALA A 25 -3.83 -0.90 14.94
N ALA A 26 -2.94 -0.57 14.00
CA ALA A 26 -1.89 0.44 14.20
C ALA A 26 -2.44 1.85 14.47
N PHE A 27 -3.58 2.22 13.86
CA PHE A 27 -4.25 3.49 14.16
C PHE A 27 -4.80 3.49 15.59
N ALA A 28 -5.52 2.43 15.96
CA ALA A 28 -6.10 2.27 17.29
C ALA A 28 -5.02 2.23 18.40
N ALA A 29 -3.83 1.70 18.09
CA ALA A 29 -2.68 1.67 18.98
C ALA A 29 -1.84 2.98 18.97
N GLY A 30 -2.36 4.08 18.39
CA GLY A 30 -1.70 5.39 18.46
C GLY A 30 -0.40 5.53 17.67
N LEU A 31 -0.10 4.62 16.74
CA LEU A 31 1.20 4.59 16.06
C LEU A 31 1.38 5.66 14.97
N GLY A 32 0.30 6.36 14.59
CA GLY A 32 0.31 7.38 13.55
C GLY A 32 -1.03 7.51 12.81
N GLU A 33 -0.97 7.80 11.51
CA GLU A 33 -2.14 8.10 10.68
C GLU A 33 -2.20 7.25 9.40
N ILE A 34 -3.41 7.04 8.88
CA ILE A 34 -3.60 6.44 7.55
C ILE A 34 -3.54 7.54 6.49
N GLY A 35 -2.58 7.44 5.57
CA GLY A 35 -2.46 8.36 4.43
C GLY A 35 -3.52 8.11 3.35
N TRP A 36 -3.63 9.04 2.39
CA TRP A 36 -4.61 8.91 1.29
C TRP A 36 -4.44 7.64 0.46
N SER A 37 -3.21 7.13 0.31
CA SER A 37 -2.92 5.86 -0.38
C SER A 37 -3.36 4.61 0.40
N LYS A 38 -4.02 4.77 1.56
CA LYS A 38 -4.26 3.74 2.57
C LYS A 38 -2.99 3.19 3.22
N VAL A 39 -1.79 3.63 2.83
CA VAL A 39 -0.53 3.27 3.53
C VAL A 39 -0.47 4.01 4.85
N PHE A 40 -0.08 3.31 5.91
CA PHE A 40 0.06 3.88 7.25
C PHE A 40 1.34 4.71 7.34
N LEU A 41 1.25 5.87 7.99
CA LEU A 41 2.35 6.80 8.19
C LEU A 41 2.63 6.90 9.69
N THR A 42 3.86 6.60 10.09
CA THR A 42 4.35 6.83 11.45
C THR A 42 5.11 8.15 11.52
N PRO A 43 5.09 8.88 12.65
CA PRO A 43 5.83 10.13 12.79
C PRO A 43 7.35 9.94 12.75
N GLU A 44 7.84 8.74 13.07
CA GLU A 44 9.27 8.45 13.05
C GLU A 44 9.74 8.02 11.68
N PHE A 45 9.11 7.00 11.07
CA PHE A 45 9.63 6.35 9.86
C PHE A 45 8.75 6.54 8.62
N GLY A 46 7.68 7.33 8.72
CA GLY A 46 6.72 7.51 7.64
C GLY A 46 6.14 6.15 7.22
N PRO A 47 6.11 5.82 5.90
CA PRO A 47 5.54 4.57 5.39
C PRO A 47 6.47 3.34 5.48
N ARG A 48 7.66 3.44 6.09
CA ARG A 48 8.71 2.39 6.06
C ARG A 48 8.60 1.38 7.20
N VAL A 49 7.40 1.07 7.66
CA VAL A 49 7.16 0.18 8.82
C VAL A 49 6.29 -0.99 8.42
N ARG A 50 6.63 -2.19 8.89
CA ARG A 50 5.75 -3.36 8.91
C ARG A 50 5.22 -3.54 10.33
N PHE A 51 3.93 -3.85 10.44
CA PHE A 51 3.29 -4.07 11.73
C PHE A 51 3.16 -5.57 11.99
N GLY A 52 3.36 -5.93 13.26
CA GLY A 52 2.92 -7.20 13.83
C GLY A 52 1.87 -6.92 14.90
N ALA A 53 1.11 -7.94 15.25
CA ALA A 53 0.17 -7.89 16.36
C ALA A 53 0.30 -9.17 17.18
N VAL A 54 0.19 -9.04 18.49
CA VAL A 54 0.08 -10.16 19.43
C VAL A 54 -1.26 -10.02 20.11
N LEU A 55 -2.10 -11.04 19.98
CA LEU A 55 -3.34 -11.12 20.76
C LEU A 55 -3.00 -11.71 22.12
N THR A 56 -3.43 -11.04 23.17
CA THR A 56 -3.19 -11.45 24.55
C THR A 56 -4.39 -11.11 25.42
N GLU A 57 -4.58 -11.89 26.48
CA GLU A 57 -5.56 -11.61 27.56
C GLU A 57 -4.94 -10.77 28.67
N THR A 58 -3.63 -10.50 28.62
CA THR A 58 -2.96 -9.63 29.59
C THR A 58 -3.66 -8.28 29.66
N PRO A 59 -4.06 -7.81 30.86
CA PRO A 59 -4.65 -6.50 31.00
C PRO A 59 -3.59 -5.44 30.69
N LEU A 60 -3.86 -4.61 29.68
CA LEU A 60 -3.01 -3.53 29.23
C LEU A 60 -3.84 -2.26 29.08
N ASP A 61 -3.30 -1.14 29.52
CA ASP A 61 -3.91 0.16 29.25
C ASP A 61 -3.69 0.52 27.77
N PRO A 62 -4.71 1.01 27.07
CA PRO A 62 -4.56 1.41 25.68
C PRO A 62 -3.75 2.71 25.57
N ASP A 63 -2.83 2.75 24.61
CA ASP A 63 -2.19 3.99 24.22
C ASP A 63 -3.20 4.98 23.62
N PRO A 64 -3.01 6.29 23.83
CA PRO A 64 -3.86 7.30 23.19
C PRO A 64 -3.67 7.29 21.68
N ILE A 65 -4.73 7.61 20.94
CA ILE A 65 -4.64 7.83 19.50
C ILE A 65 -3.65 8.97 19.21
N TYR A 66 -2.86 8.80 18.15
CA TYR A 66 -1.89 9.79 17.71
C TYR A 66 -2.55 11.17 17.51
N SER A 67 -2.05 12.15 18.25
CA SER A 67 -2.56 13.54 18.25
C SER A 67 -1.49 14.56 17.82
N GLY A 68 -0.38 14.09 17.24
CA GLY A 68 0.70 14.94 16.77
C GLY A 68 0.40 15.65 15.44
N PRO A 69 1.41 16.31 14.84
CA PRO A 69 1.26 17.02 13.57
C PRO A 69 0.74 16.11 12.44
N LYS A 70 -0.11 16.66 11.57
CA LYS A 70 -0.67 15.92 10.43
C LYS A 70 0.43 15.39 9.50
N LEU A 71 0.49 14.08 9.36
CA LEU A 71 1.45 13.39 8.51
C LEU A 71 1.01 13.49 7.04
N CYS A 72 -0.22 13.07 6.74
CA CYS A 72 -0.79 13.21 5.41
C CYS A 72 -1.45 14.60 5.25
N ASP A 73 -0.96 15.42 4.33
CA ASP A 73 -1.52 16.73 3.97
C ASP A 73 -2.30 16.70 2.65
N ARG A 74 -2.73 15.50 2.22
CA ARG A 74 -3.48 15.31 0.98
C ARG A 74 -2.76 15.86 -0.27
N CYS A 75 -1.42 15.82 -0.32
CA CYS A 75 -0.64 16.28 -1.48
C CYS A 75 -0.87 15.50 -2.79
N MET A 76 -1.52 14.32 -2.71
CA MET A 76 -1.77 13.42 -3.85
C MET A 76 -0.52 12.92 -4.58
N ALA A 77 0.67 13.03 -3.99
CA ALA A 77 1.90 12.48 -4.56
C ALA A 77 1.81 10.97 -4.80
N CYS A 78 1.12 10.24 -3.91
CA CYS A 78 0.87 8.82 -4.07
C CYS A 78 -0.03 8.48 -5.27
N VAL A 79 -1.06 9.29 -5.52
CA VAL A 79 -1.94 9.14 -6.68
C VAL A 79 -1.17 9.45 -7.96
N LYS A 80 -0.48 10.59 -8.01
CA LYS A 80 0.29 11.05 -9.18
C LYS A 80 1.35 10.05 -9.63
N ASN A 81 1.96 9.32 -8.70
CA ASN A 81 3.07 8.40 -8.98
C ASN A 81 2.68 6.92 -8.97
N CYS A 82 1.39 6.59 -8.83
CA CYS A 82 0.93 5.21 -8.93
C CYS A 82 0.95 4.77 -10.40
N THR A 83 1.84 3.85 -10.77
CA THR A 83 1.96 3.37 -12.16
C THR A 83 0.71 2.64 -12.65
N GLY A 84 -0.08 2.06 -11.74
CA GLY A 84 -1.34 1.39 -12.05
C GLY A 84 -2.57 2.28 -12.04
N ASN A 85 -2.45 3.58 -11.73
CA ASN A 85 -3.61 4.46 -11.52
C ASN A 85 -4.67 3.86 -10.58
N ALA A 86 -4.21 3.11 -9.57
CA ALA A 86 -5.07 2.29 -8.72
C ALA A 86 -5.69 3.07 -7.55
N ILE A 87 -5.16 4.24 -7.21
CA ILE A 87 -5.61 5.03 -6.06
C ILE A 87 -6.50 6.16 -6.58
N SER A 88 -7.78 6.17 -6.20
CA SER A 88 -8.70 7.23 -6.60
C SER A 88 -8.28 8.57 -5.98
N ARG A 89 -8.38 9.63 -6.80
CA ARG A 89 -8.20 11.01 -6.35
C ARG A 89 -9.45 11.58 -5.67
N THR A 90 -10.63 11.09 -6.04
CA THR A 90 -11.91 11.74 -5.76
C THR A 90 -12.84 10.86 -4.94
N GLU A 91 -12.84 9.55 -5.16
CA GLU A 91 -13.62 8.60 -4.36
C GLU A 91 -12.83 8.21 -3.11
N SER A 92 -13.51 8.16 -1.96
CA SER A 92 -12.90 7.77 -0.69
C SER A 92 -13.70 6.70 0.04
N VAL A 93 -13.01 6.01 0.93
CA VAL A 93 -13.60 5.11 1.93
C VAL A 93 -13.43 5.78 3.29
N LYS A 94 -14.52 5.85 4.05
CA LYS A 94 -14.57 6.41 5.41
C LYS A 94 -15.05 5.36 6.38
N ILE A 95 -14.37 5.22 7.50
CA ILE A 95 -14.78 4.35 8.60
C ILE A 95 -14.61 5.07 9.94
N ASN A 96 -15.38 4.65 10.95
CA ASN A 96 -15.16 5.07 12.33
C ASN A 96 -14.26 4.04 13.03
N VAL A 97 -13.16 4.51 13.63
CA VAL A 97 -12.25 3.70 14.44
C VAL A 97 -12.06 4.40 15.77
N ALA A 98 -12.51 3.76 16.86
CA ALA A 98 -12.40 4.30 18.22
C ALA A 98 -12.88 5.77 18.33
N GLY A 99 -14.04 6.08 17.73
CA GLY A 99 -14.64 7.42 17.75
C GLY A 99 -14.07 8.40 16.72
N HIS A 100 -13.05 8.00 15.94
CA HIS A 100 -12.39 8.87 14.96
C HIS A 100 -12.73 8.45 13.54
N ILE A 101 -13.06 9.42 12.69
CA ILE A 101 -13.27 9.17 11.25
C ILE A 101 -11.91 9.08 10.57
N VAL A 102 -11.65 7.93 9.95
CA VAL A 102 -10.45 7.66 9.15
C VAL A 102 -10.84 7.55 7.69
N GLU A 103 -10.10 8.23 6.81
CA GLU A 103 -10.43 8.34 5.38
C GLU A 103 -9.20 8.20 4.48
N TRP A 104 -9.35 7.37 3.45
CA TRP A 104 -8.36 7.18 2.37
C TRP A 104 -9.06 7.08 1.00
N GLY A 105 -8.29 7.27 -0.08
CA GLY A 105 -8.79 7.14 -1.45
C GLY A 105 -9.16 5.69 -1.77
N LYS A 106 -10.28 5.49 -2.47
CA LYS A 106 -10.73 4.18 -2.92
C LYS A 106 -9.62 3.52 -3.76
N LEU A 107 -9.27 2.28 -3.43
CA LEU A 107 -8.23 1.52 -4.09
C LEU A 107 -8.87 0.53 -5.06
N ASP A 108 -8.33 0.44 -6.27
CA ASP A 108 -8.59 -0.63 -7.22
C ASP A 108 -7.54 -1.73 -6.98
N GLU A 109 -7.92 -2.78 -6.25
CA GLU A 109 -7.00 -3.84 -5.84
C GLU A 109 -6.44 -4.62 -7.02
N HIS A 110 -7.21 -4.77 -8.10
CA HIS A 110 -6.80 -5.44 -9.31
C HIS A 110 -5.69 -4.66 -10.02
N LYS A 111 -5.94 -3.38 -10.32
CA LYS A 111 -4.91 -2.51 -10.91
C LYS A 111 -3.68 -2.38 -10.02
N CYS A 112 -3.85 -2.31 -8.69
CA CYS A 112 -2.74 -2.27 -7.75
C CYS A 112 -1.90 -3.55 -7.83
N SER A 113 -2.55 -4.71 -7.87
CA SER A 113 -1.89 -6.01 -7.94
C SER A 113 -1.15 -6.18 -9.27
N LEU A 114 -1.77 -5.79 -10.37
CA LEU A 114 -1.17 -5.83 -11.70
C LEU A 114 0.08 -4.93 -11.78
N ALA A 115 -0.07 -3.68 -11.36
CA ALA A 115 1.01 -2.70 -11.41
C ALA A 115 2.18 -3.09 -10.51
N PHE A 116 1.90 -3.51 -9.27
CA PHE A 116 2.91 -4.03 -8.34
C PHE A 116 3.82 -5.07 -9.01
N GLN A 117 3.23 -5.94 -9.82
CA GLN A 117 3.86 -7.05 -10.54
C GLN A 117 4.53 -6.68 -11.86
N GLY A 118 4.58 -5.40 -12.20
CA GLY A 118 5.25 -4.94 -13.41
C GLY A 118 4.32 -4.71 -14.61
N GLY A 119 3.01 -4.91 -14.48
CA GLY A 119 2.03 -4.77 -15.57
C GLY A 119 1.39 -3.37 -15.67
N GLN A 120 0.73 -3.06 -16.80
CA GLN A 120 0.06 -1.76 -17.00
C GLN A 120 -1.43 -1.86 -17.36
N ALA A 121 -1.86 -2.89 -18.08
CA ALA A 121 -3.26 -3.11 -18.47
C ALA A 121 -3.55 -4.61 -18.72
N ASP A 122 -4.82 -4.99 -18.63
CA ASP A 122 -5.30 -6.38 -18.78
C ASP A 122 -5.21 -6.92 -20.22
N VAL A 123 -4.96 -6.07 -21.23
CA VAL A 123 -4.74 -6.53 -22.60
C VAL A 123 -3.86 -5.56 -23.40
N ALA A 124 -3.04 -6.13 -24.27
CA ALA A 124 -2.18 -5.48 -25.24
C ALA A 124 -2.98 -4.88 -26.43
N PRO A 125 -2.74 -3.62 -26.85
CA PRO A 125 -3.42 -3.02 -28.02
C PRO A 125 -3.12 -3.68 -29.38
N ASP A 126 -2.01 -4.41 -29.47
CA ASP A 126 -1.49 -5.12 -30.64
C ASP A 126 -1.72 -6.64 -30.58
N GLY A 127 -2.45 -7.13 -29.57
CA GLY A 127 -2.82 -8.54 -29.43
C GLY A 127 -1.72 -9.46 -28.92
N GLU A 128 -0.50 -8.97 -28.69
CA GLU A 128 0.61 -9.81 -28.20
C GLU A 128 0.49 -10.04 -26.69
N GLN A 129 0.10 -11.26 -26.31
CA GLN A 129 -0.09 -11.66 -24.92
C GLN A 129 1.24 -11.99 -24.24
N LEU A 130 1.63 -11.19 -23.25
CA LEU A 130 2.72 -11.53 -22.34
C LEU A 130 2.13 -11.85 -20.97
N LYS A 131 2.29 -13.09 -20.51
CA LYS A 131 1.85 -13.47 -19.18
C LYS A 131 2.74 -12.77 -18.14
N TYR A 132 2.19 -11.80 -17.41
CA TYR A 132 2.82 -11.20 -16.22
C TYR A 132 2.12 -11.68 -14.95
N ALA A 133 2.66 -12.76 -14.39
CA ALA A 133 2.15 -13.40 -13.19
C ALA A 133 0.78 -14.03 -13.39
N ASP A 134 -0.16 -13.68 -12.52
CA ASP A 134 -1.52 -14.19 -12.56
C ASP A 134 -2.36 -13.48 -13.63
N TYR A 135 -1.76 -12.55 -14.39
CA TYR A 135 -2.44 -11.71 -15.39
C TYR A 135 -1.76 -11.78 -16.75
N ASP A 136 -2.54 -11.67 -17.81
CA ASP A 136 -2.06 -11.42 -19.17
C ASP A 136 -1.96 -9.92 -19.38
N ALA A 137 -0.74 -9.37 -19.49
CA ALA A 137 -0.54 -7.93 -19.45
C ALA A 137 0.74 -7.47 -20.15
N LYS A 138 0.79 -6.19 -20.56
CA LYS A 138 2.04 -5.58 -21.02
C LYS A 138 2.89 -5.09 -19.85
N PRO A 139 4.23 -5.16 -19.94
CA PRO A 139 5.11 -4.54 -18.96
C PRO A 139 4.93 -3.01 -18.96
N HIS A 140 4.89 -2.39 -17.79
CA HIS A 140 4.98 -0.94 -17.71
C HIS A 140 6.41 -0.44 -18.02
N GLU A 141 6.55 0.86 -18.30
CA GLU A 141 7.82 1.56 -18.63
C GLU A 141 8.94 1.49 -17.58
N TYR A 142 8.69 0.86 -16.44
CA TYR A 142 9.64 0.63 -15.33
C TYR A 142 9.79 -0.86 -15.03
N ASN A 143 9.45 -1.71 -16.00
CA ASN A 143 9.62 -3.15 -15.91
C ASN A 143 10.69 -3.57 -16.94
N PRO A 144 11.85 -4.08 -16.49
CA PRO A 144 12.94 -4.41 -17.39
C PRO A 144 12.75 -5.78 -18.06
N PHE A 145 11.77 -6.58 -17.60
CA PHE A 145 11.53 -7.92 -18.11
C PHE A 145 10.62 -7.88 -19.34
N ILE A 146 10.76 -8.84 -20.25
CA ILE A 146 9.92 -9.01 -21.46
C ILE A 146 8.71 -9.92 -21.18
N ALA A 147 8.85 -10.86 -20.24
CA ALA A 147 7.75 -11.66 -19.70
C ALA A 147 7.94 -11.75 -18.19
N SER A 148 6.95 -12.27 -17.46
CA SER A 148 7.09 -12.32 -16.01
C SER A 148 8.26 -13.20 -15.55
N PRO A 149 9.19 -12.67 -14.74
CA PRO A 149 10.25 -13.50 -14.16
C PRO A 149 9.63 -14.50 -13.17
N GLY A 150 9.90 -15.81 -13.28
CA GLY A 150 9.46 -16.83 -12.31
C GLY A 150 9.63 -16.39 -10.83
N PRO A 151 8.79 -16.86 -9.89
CA PRO A 151 8.93 -16.48 -8.48
C PRO A 151 10.33 -16.85 -7.99
N ARG A 152 11.18 -15.87 -7.69
CA ARG A 152 12.58 -16.11 -7.30
C ARG A 152 12.72 -16.53 -5.83
N TYR A 153 11.73 -16.21 -4.98
CA TYR A 153 11.78 -16.44 -3.52
C TYR A 153 10.39 -16.66 -2.88
N GLN A 154 9.46 -17.36 -3.54
CA GLN A 154 8.06 -17.56 -3.11
C GLN A 154 7.23 -16.27 -2.84
N TYR A 155 7.85 -15.09 -2.88
CA TYR A 155 7.21 -13.79 -2.65
C TYR A 155 7.01 -13.01 -3.95
N GLY A 156 5.87 -12.30 -4.00
CA GLY A 156 5.37 -11.57 -5.15
C GLY A 156 6.37 -10.57 -5.74
N ARG A 157 6.28 -10.45 -7.07
CA ARG A 157 7.12 -9.62 -7.95
C ARG A 157 6.90 -8.15 -7.60
N ALA A 158 7.72 -7.56 -6.73
CA ALA A 158 7.62 -6.14 -6.36
C ALA A 158 8.32 -5.21 -7.38
N ILE A 159 8.05 -5.39 -8.67
CA ILE A 159 8.77 -4.72 -9.77
C ILE A 159 8.51 -3.22 -9.75
N GLU A 160 7.28 -2.79 -9.45
CA GLU A 160 6.92 -1.37 -9.38
C GLU A 160 7.64 -0.62 -8.26
N GLY A 161 8.08 -1.33 -7.22
CA GLY A 161 8.91 -0.79 -6.14
C GLY A 161 8.19 0.18 -5.21
N ALA A 162 6.86 0.15 -5.13
CA ALA A 162 6.02 1.05 -4.34
C ALA A 162 6.24 2.54 -4.67
N ARG A 163 6.36 2.87 -5.97
CA ARG A 163 6.69 4.21 -6.47
C ARG A 163 5.71 5.26 -5.96
N GLY A 164 4.42 4.98 -6.07
CA GLY A 164 3.36 5.88 -5.61
C GLY A 164 3.17 5.84 -4.09
N CYS A 165 2.68 4.72 -3.58
CA CYS A 165 2.11 4.65 -2.24
C CYS A 165 3.12 4.75 -1.08
N ILE A 166 4.39 4.37 -1.30
CA ILE A 166 5.45 4.44 -0.28
C ILE A 166 6.49 5.49 -0.66
N ARG A 167 7.12 5.36 -1.84
CA ARG A 167 8.29 6.18 -2.19
C ARG A 167 7.94 7.65 -2.38
N ALA A 168 6.89 7.97 -3.16
CA ALA A 168 6.47 9.35 -3.35
C ALA A 168 5.96 9.99 -2.05
N CYS A 169 5.22 9.24 -1.23
CA CYS A 169 4.86 9.69 0.12
C CYS A 169 6.10 9.97 0.97
N MET A 170 7.10 9.09 0.93
CA MET A 170 8.31 9.28 1.72
C MET A 170 9.09 10.52 1.28
N MET A 171 9.29 10.69 -0.03
CA MET A 171 9.96 11.89 -0.57
C MET A 171 9.29 13.17 -0.10
N HIS A 172 7.95 13.22 -0.18
CA HIS A 172 7.17 14.38 0.27
C HIS A 172 7.31 14.62 1.78
N LEU A 173 7.23 13.56 2.59
CA LEU A 173 7.38 13.66 4.05
C LEU A 173 8.78 14.14 4.47
N GLU A 174 9.82 13.70 3.75
CA GLU A 174 11.19 14.17 3.94
C GLU A 174 11.35 15.64 3.57
N GLU A 175 10.87 16.02 2.38
CA GLU A 175 10.93 17.40 1.88
C GLU A 175 10.19 18.39 2.80
N LYS A 176 9.08 17.94 3.41
CA LYS A 176 8.30 18.73 4.38
C LYS A 176 8.81 18.61 5.82
N GLU A 177 9.92 17.91 6.05
CA GLU A 177 10.51 17.68 7.37
C GLU A 177 9.53 17.14 8.42
N LYS A 178 8.56 16.32 7.98
CA LYS A 178 7.49 15.77 8.82
C LYS A 178 7.91 14.59 9.68
N LEU A 179 9.11 14.06 9.47
CA LEU A 179 9.60 12.84 10.12
C LEU A 179 10.69 13.14 11.13
N LYS A 180 10.63 12.44 12.27
CA LYS A 180 11.70 12.49 13.27
C LYS A 180 12.99 11.83 12.75
N ASN A 181 12.86 10.70 12.05
CA ASN A 181 14.00 10.03 11.44
C ASN A 181 14.35 10.71 10.11
N LYS A 182 15.53 11.35 10.05
CA LYS A 182 16.07 12.02 8.86
C LYS A 182 17.18 11.19 8.24
N PHE A 183 17.23 11.13 6.91
CA PHE A 183 18.36 10.55 6.20
C PHE A 183 19.52 11.56 6.13
N ARG A 184 20.77 11.07 6.11
CA ARG A 184 21.96 11.92 5.88
C ARG A 184 22.01 12.52 4.47
N MET A 185 21.39 11.86 3.51
CA MET A 185 21.23 12.28 2.13
C MET A 185 19.77 12.08 1.74
N PRO A 186 19.22 12.87 0.81
CA PRO A 186 17.83 12.71 0.37
C PRO A 186 17.48 11.26 0.04
N PHE A 187 16.27 10.84 0.42
CA PHE A 187 15.73 9.51 0.18
C PHE A 187 15.80 9.14 -1.30
N GLN A 188 15.43 10.08 -2.17
CA GLN A 188 15.68 9.96 -3.61
C GLN A 188 16.92 10.75 -4.02
N ARG A 189 17.96 10.04 -4.44
CA ARG A 189 19.24 10.64 -4.86
C ARG A 189 19.38 10.76 -6.38
N ARG A 190 18.60 10.00 -7.14
CA ARG A 190 18.69 9.90 -8.60
C ARG A 190 17.29 9.87 -9.18
N LYS A 191 17.15 10.36 -10.41
CA LYS A 191 15.92 10.18 -11.18
C LYS A 191 15.61 8.68 -11.28
N PRO A 192 14.33 8.27 -11.16
CA PRO A 192 13.95 6.89 -11.43
C PRO A 192 14.40 6.53 -12.84
N TRP A 193 14.95 5.34 -13.00
CA TRP A 193 15.20 4.80 -14.33
C TRP A 193 13.86 4.60 -15.04
N ARG A 194 13.88 4.62 -16.37
CA ARG A 194 12.74 4.36 -17.26
C ARG A 194 13.29 3.57 -18.44
N MET A 195 12.53 2.62 -18.95
CA MET A 195 12.87 1.94 -20.20
C MET A 195 12.64 2.96 -21.33
N GLU A 196 13.71 3.38 -21.99
CA GLU A 196 13.64 4.41 -23.04
C GLU A 196 12.98 3.90 -24.33
N ASN A 197 12.93 2.57 -24.51
CA ASN A 197 12.40 1.92 -25.72
C ASN A 197 11.55 0.68 -25.35
N LYS A 198 10.23 0.82 -25.37
CA LYS A 198 9.25 -0.27 -25.59
C LYS A 198 8.00 0.31 -26.22
#